data_AF-A0A957SRW5-F1
#
_entry.id   AF-A0A957SRW5-F1
#
_cell.length_a   1.000
_cell.length_b   1.000
_cell.length_c   1.000
_cell.angle_alpha   90.00
_cell.angle_beta   90.00
_cell.angle_gamma   90.00
#
_symmetry.space_group_name_H-M   'P 1'
#
loop_
_entity.id
_entity.type
_entity.pdbx_description
1 polymer ?
#
loop_
_entity_poly.entity_id
_entity_poly.type
_entity_poly.pdbx_seq_one_letter_code
_entity_poly.pdbx_strand_id
1 'polypeptide(L)'
;EWITAAWTAGQLRRRLLGAGYLAISWLALQTHYYALFVIVAQNLFALISTAQLSPLQIVGGGAMAAAPEQRPYLRRILPWLALQIALGLLYLPWLIQAQSILGGYVGNGDSPLFLSMLTRSATAFAVGESLAVPQRWLFVAAAGLLLIMGSTRLIRGNRSSKRAALLLLLYLCTPLLATWVGSLQRPIFNERYLIASTPPFYLLIAASLPKVALPLAKLLSVKSSLFVAWLFIVVGGGMALSLYNHYTNPAFSKTIGWRELSATLERMAAGLPVDDARMVENFPDPTLWYYYTGPVEHLVLPPAPHDADGAKR
;
A
#
# COMPACT_ATOMS: atom_id res chain seq x y z
N GLU A 1 -0.70 18.30 2.00
CA GLU A 1 -0.38 19.69 1.58
C GLU A 1 -1.50 20.38 0.79
N TRP A 2 -2.31 19.68 -0.01
CA TRP A 2 -3.49 20.26 -0.70
C TRP A 2 -4.49 20.94 0.25
N ILE A 3 -4.89 20.28 1.34
CA ILE A 3 -5.82 20.85 2.33
C ILE A 3 -5.27 22.16 2.89
N THR A 4 -3.96 22.27 3.11
CA THR A 4 -3.35 23.49 3.68
C THR A 4 -3.05 24.57 2.64
N ALA A 5 -2.61 24.19 1.43
CA ALA A 5 -2.28 25.10 0.35
C ALA A 5 -3.52 25.71 -0.31
N ALA A 6 -4.61 24.94 -0.40
CA ALA A 6 -5.89 25.44 -0.88
C ALA A 6 -6.44 26.54 0.05
N TRP A 7 -6.07 26.56 1.33
CA TRP A 7 -6.66 27.49 2.30
C TRP A 7 -6.05 28.90 2.25
N THR A 8 -4.84 29.06 1.72
CA THR A 8 -4.16 30.35 1.57
C THR A 8 -4.05 30.82 0.12
N ALA A 9 -4.37 29.97 -0.85
CA ALA A 9 -4.25 30.26 -2.27
C ALA A 9 -5.42 31.09 -2.83
N GLY A 10 -5.14 31.90 -3.86
CA GLY A 10 -6.17 32.54 -4.68
C GLY A 10 -7.17 31.54 -5.27
N GLN A 11 -8.37 32.01 -5.63
CA GLN A 11 -9.49 31.17 -6.06
C GLN A 11 -9.15 30.29 -7.29
N LEU A 12 -8.39 30.83 -8.26
CA LEU A 12 -7.93 30.09 -9.43
C LEU A 12 -7.01 28.93 -9.05
N ARG A 13 -6.00 29.18 -8.21
CA ARG A 13 -5.07 28.14 -7.76
C ARG A 13 -5.79 27.04 -6.97
N ARG A 14 -6.81 27.37 -6.17
CA ARG A 14 -7.68 26.37 -5.52
C ARG A 14 -8.40 25.47 -6.52
N ARG A 15 -8.98 26.06 -7.57
CA ARG A 15 -9.67 25.29 -8.62
C ARG A 15 -8.72 24.37 -9.37
N LEU A 16 -7.53 24.86 -9.75
CA LEU A 16 -6.51 24.05 -10.43
C LEU A 16 -6.02 22.90 -9.55
N LEU A 17 -5.76 23.15 -8.26
CA LEU A 17 -5.37 22.11 -7.32
C LEU A 17 -6.48 21.09 -7.08
N GLY A 18 -7.75 21.51 -7.03
CA GLY A 18 -8.91 20.61 -6.92
C GLY A 18 -9.09 19.74 -8.15
N ALA A 19 -8.97 20.32 -9.35
CA ALA A 19 -9.02 19.57 -10.60
C ALA A 19 -7.86 18.57 -10.72
N GLY A 20 -6.64 18.99 -10.36
CA GLY A 20 -5.47 18.10 -10.32
C GLY A 20 -5.64 16.95 -9.32
N TYR A 21 -6.19 17.23 -8.13
CA TYR A 21 -6.54 16.18 -7.16
C TYR A 21 -7.53 15.18 -7.77
N LEU A 22 -8.62 15.66 -8.34
CA LEU A 22 -9.66 14.81 -8.92
C LEU A 22 -9.11 13.94 -10.05
N ALA A 23 -8.34 14.52 -10.97
CA ALA A 23 -7.73 13.81 -12.09
C ALA A 23 -6.75 12.72 -11.62
N ILE A 24 -5.84 13.05 -10.69
CA ILE A 24 -4.86 12.08 -10.18
C ILE A 24 -5.54 10.97 -9.39
N SER A 25 -6.51 11.29 -8.53
CA SER A 25 -7.24 10.28 -7.76
C SER A 25 -8.07 9.37 -8.66
N TRP A 26 -8.70 9.92 -9.70
CA TRP A 26 -9.46 9.13 -10.66
C TRP A 26 -8.54 8.21 -11.47
N LEU A 27 -7.44 8.73 -12.03
CA LEU A 27 -6.45 7.91 -12.74
C LEU A 27 -5.83 6.83 -11.83
N ALA A 28 -5.53 7.16 -10.58
CA ALA A 28 -5.00 6.19 -9.63
C ALA A 28 -5.99 5.05 -9.38
N LEU A 29 -7.30 5.34 -9.27
CA LEU A 29 -8.34 4.32 -9.15
C LEU A 29 -8.47 3.45 -10.41
N GLN A 30 -8.30 4.03 -11.60
CA GLN A 30 -8.29 3.27 -12.86
C GLN A 30 -7.06 2.36 -12.99
N THR A 31 -5.90 2.78 -12.45
CA THR A 31 -4.67 1.99 -12.48
C THR A 31 -4.68 0.89 -11.42
N HIS A 32 -5.13 1.21 -10.20
CA HIS A 32 -5.09 0.25 -9.10
C HIS A 32 -6.16 0.52 -8.04
N TYR A 33 -6.99 -0.49 -7.77
CA TYR A 33 -8.05 -0.40 -6.75
C TYR A 33 -7.54 -0.09 -5.33
N TYR A 34 -6.26 -0.33 -5.00
CA TYR A 34 -5.67 0.08 -3.71
C TYR A 34 -5.57 1.59 -3.53
N ALA A 35 -5.70 2.38 -4.60
CA ALA A 35 -5.83 3.83 -4.51
C ALA A 35 -7.04 4.24 -3.64
N LEU A 36 -8.08 3.40 -3.54
CA LEU A 36 -9.22 3.62 -2.66
C LEU A 36 -8.78 3.78 -1.19
N PHE A 37 -7.85 2.96 -0.71
CA PHE A 37 -7.36 3.05 0.67
C PHE A 37 -6.62 4.36 0.93
N VAL A 38 -5.94 4.88 -0.08
CA VAL A 38 -5.27 6.19 -0.02
C VAL A 38 -6.28 7.31 0.09
N ILE A 39 -7.36 7.25 -0.70
CA ILE A 39 -8.47 8.21 -0.66
C ILE A 39 -9.17 8.17 0.70
N VAL A 40 -9.40 6.98 1.27
CA VAL A 40 -9.93 6.84 2.64
C VAL A 40 -8.99 7.50 3.66
N ALA A 41 -7.69 7.25 3.59
CA ALA A 41 -6.72 7.89 4.48
C ALA A 41 -6.73 9.43 4.37
N GLN A 42 -6.86 9.95 3.15
CA GLN A 42 -6.98 11.40 2.90
C GLN A 42 -8.28 11.97 3.48
N ASN A 43 -9.40 11.25 3.37
CA ASN A 43 -10.68 11.64 3.97
C ASN A 43 -10.61 11.67 5.50
N LEU A 44 -10.01 10.65 6.13
CA LEU A 44 -9.76 10.63 7.58
C LEU A 44 -8.88 11.81 7.99
N PHE A 45 -7.82 12.09 7.22
CA PHE A 45 -6.94 13.24 7.48
C PHE A 45 -7.71 14.56 7.37
N ALA A 46 -8.55 14.74 6.34
CA ALA A 46 -9.36 15.94 6.17
C ALA A 46 -10.29 16.16 7.37
N LEU A 47 -11.02 15.13 7.77
CA LEU A 47 -11.92 15.17 8.93
C LEU A 47 -11.18 15.52 10.22
N ILE A 48 -10.14 14.77 10.58
CA ILE A 48 -9.38 14.98 11.82
C ILE A 48 -8.70 16.36 11.82
N SER A 49 -8.07 16.74 10.70
CA SER A 49 -7.37 18.02 10.59
C SER A 49 -8.33 19.20 10.66
N THR A 50 -9.56 19.09 10.16
CA THR A 50 -10.58 20.14 10.33
C THR A 50 -11.11 20.22 11.76
N ALA A 51 -11.31 19.08 12.44
CA ALA A 51 -11.77 19.02 13.83
C ALA A 51 -10.74 19.57 14.85
N GLN A 52 -9.45 19.34 14.61
CA GLN A 52 -8.37 19.91 15.44
C GLN A 52 -8.17 21.42 15.28
N LEU A 53 -8.87 22.04 14.32
CA LEU A 53 -8.80 23.48 14.02
C LEU A 53 -10.06 24.23 14.46
N SER A 54 -11.07 23.50 14.91
CA SER A 54 -12.18 24.03 15.70
C SER A 54 -11.74 24.17 17.17
N PRO A 55 -12.13 25.24 17.85
CA PRO A 55 -11.31 25.91 18.85
C PRO A 55 -11.51 25.39 20.27
N LEU A 56 -10.54 24.65 20.81
CA LEU A 56 -10.36 24.48 22.27
C LEU A 56 -9.70 25.73 22.91
N GLN A 57 -10.10 26.92 22.46
CA GLN A 57 -9.70 28.23 23.01
C GLN A 57 -10.85 28.93 23.76
N ILE A 58 -11.95 28.23 24.08
CA ILE A 58 -13.13 28.85 24.73
C ILE A 58 -13.13 28.73 26.27
N VAL A 59 -12.22 27.96 26.89
CA VAL A 59 -12.24 27.80 28.36
C VAL A 59 -10.91 28.25 28.95
N GLY A 60 -10.72 29.56 29.08
CA GLY A 60 -9.48 30.11 29.64
C GLY A 60 -9.40 31.62 29.70
N GLY A 61 -10.39 32.26 30.33
CA GLY A 61 -10.21 33.57 30.96
C GLY A 61 -10.57 34.81 30.14
N GLY A 62 -11.67 35.46 30.56
CA GLY A 62 -11.74 36.93 30.57
C GLY A 62 -12.39 37.59 29.35
N ALA A 63 -13.56 38.18 29.63
CA ALA A 63 -14.22 39.27 28.90
C ALA A 63 -14.88 38.94 27.55
N MET A 64 -16.21 39.02 27.59
CA MET A 64 -17.11 39.24 26.47
C MET A 64 -16.62 40.40 25.59
N ALA A 65 -16.06 40.08 24.43
CA ALA A 65 -15.93 41.04 23.33
C ALA A 65 -16.12 40.31 22.00
N ALA A 66 -17.29 40.58 21.39
CA ALA A 66 -17.67 40.38 19.99
C ALA A 66 -17.14 39.11 19.29
N ALA A 67 -18.04 38.14 19.14
CA ALA A 67 -17.88 36.90 18.39
C ALA A 67 -17.17 37.11 17.03
N PRO A 68 -15.95 36.59 16.85
CA PRO A 68 -15.37 36.50 15.52
C PRO A 68 -16.13 35.39 14.79
N GLU A 69 -16.68 35.73 13.61
CA GLU A 69 -17.35 34.82 12.66
C GLU A 69 -16.83 33.39 12.79
N GLN A 70 -17.58 32.55 13.51
CA GLN A 70 -17.47 31.10 13.42
C GLN A 70 -17.94 30.71 12.03
N ARG A 71 -17.11 30.95 11.00
CA ARG A 71 -17.38 30.45 9.66
C ARG A 71 -17.58 28.95 9.79
N PRO A 72 -18.79 28.43 9.52
CA PRO A 72 -19.17 27.12 9.97
C PRO A 72 -18.21 26.10 9.38
N TYR A 73 -17.73 25.18 10.21
CA TYR A 73 -16.94 24.00 9.84
C TYR A 73 -17.37 23.40 8.48
N LEU A 74 -18.68 23.39 8.24
CA LEU A 74 -19.35 23.00 6.99
C LEU A 74 -18.81 23.72 5.75
N ARG A 75 -18.64 25.05 5.75
CA ARG A 75 -18.11 25.80 4.59
C ARG A 75 -16.68 25.40 4.22
N ARG A 76 -15.90 24.85 5.15
CA ARG A 76 -14.53 24.37 4.90
C ARG A 76 -14.49 22.95 4.33
N ILE A 77 -15.40 22.08 4.78
CA ILE A 77 -15.44 20.68 4.35
C ILE A 77 -16.26 20.48 3.07
N LEU A 78 -17.23 21.35 2.78
CA LEU A 78 -18.08 21.27 1.58
C LEU A 78 -17.29 21.15 0.26
N PRO A 79 -16.25 21.96 -0.02
CA PRO A 79 -15.46 21.79 -1.24
C PRO A 79 -14.73 20.45 -1.31
N TRP A 80 -14.28 19.91 -0.16
CA TRP A 80 -13.66 18.59 -0.12
C TRP A 80 -14.69 17.49 -0.42
N LEU A 81 -15.86 17.54 0.22
CA LEU A 81 -16.96 16.61 -0.04
C LEU A 81 -17.40 16.65 -1.51
N ALA A 82 -17.48 17.84 -2.11
CA ALA A 82 -17.80 17.98 -3.52
C ALA A 82 -16.80 17.25 -4.42
N LEU A 83 -15.49 17.31 -4.11
CA LEU A 83 -14.47 16.54 -4.84
C LEU A 83 -14.61 15.04 -4.64
N GLN A 84 -14.95 14.57 -3.43
CA GLN A 84 -15.17 13.14 -3.17
C GLN A 84 -16.41 12.62 -3.90
N ILE A 85 -17.49 13.40 -3.93
CA ILE A 85 -18.72 13.07 -4.68
C ILE A 85 -18.41 13.00 -6.17
N ALA A 86 -17.72 14.01 -6.72
CA ALA A 86 -17.31 14.01 -8.12
C ALA A 86 -16.44 12.78 -8.46
N LEU A 87 -15.48 12.43 -7.59
CA LEU A 87 -14.64 11.25 -7.76
C LEU A 87 -15.46 9.96 -7.73
N GLY A 88 -16.41 9.84 -6.79
CA GLY A 88 -17.31 8.69 -6.69
C GLY A 88 -18.19 8.53 -7.94
N LEU A 89 -18.74 9.63 -8.45
CA LEU A 89 -19.53 9.62 -9.69
C LEU A 89 -18.70 9.20 -10.91
N LEU A 90 -17.45 9.68 -11.01
CA LEU A 90 -16.52 9.29 -12.09
C LEU A 90 -16.10 7.81 -12.00
N TYR A 91 -16.11 7.21 -10.81
CA TYR A 91 -15.74 5.80 -10.60
C TYR A 91 -16.94 4.85 -10.61
N LEU A 92 -18.16 5.37 -10.52
CA LEU A 92 -19.40 4.59 -10.45
C LEU A 92 -19.59 3.60 -11.62
N PRO A 93 -19.31 3.95 -12.90
CA PRO A 93 -19.48 3.00 -14.00
C PRO A 93 -18.64 1.73 -13.81
N TRP A 94 -17.42 1.87 -13.30
CA TRP A 94 -16.55 0.73 -13.01
C TRP A 94 -17.11 -0.12 -11.86
N LEU A 95 -17.64 0.50 -10.80
CA LEU A 95 -18.26 -0.22 -9.68
C LEU A 95 -19.46 -1.05 -10.12
N ILE A 96 -20.29 -0.53 -11.04
CA ILE A 96 -21.42 -1.26 -11.62
C ILE A 96 -20.92 -2.50 -12.37
N GLN A 97 -19.85 -2.35 -13.17
CA GLN A 97 -19.26 -3.46 -13.91
C GLN A 97 -18.61 -4.50 -12.98
N ALA A 98 -17.92 -4.05 -11.93
CA ALA A 98 -17.15 -4.90 -11.01
C ALA A 98 -17.99 -5.51 -9.88
N GLN A 99 -19.29 -5.22 -9.79
CA GLN A 99 -20.13 -5.62 -8.65
C GLN A 99 -20.12 -7.14 -8.39
N SER A 100 -20.15 -7.96 -9.44
CA SER A 100 -20.14 -9.42 -9.33
C SER A 100 -18.82 -9.95 -8.77
N ILE A 101 -17.70 -9.32 -9.15
CA ILE A 101 -16.35 -9.65 -8.66
C ILE A 101 -16.24 -9.24 -7.19
N LEU A 102 -16.66 -8.01 -6.86
CA LEU A 102 -16.64 -7.52 -5.48
C LEU A 102 -17.48 -8.39 -4.53
N GLY A 103 -18.64 -8.84 -5.00
CA GLY A 103 -19.53 -9.72 -4.25
C GLY A 103 -19.01 -11.16 -4.13
N GLY A 104 -18.54 -11.74 -5.25
CA GLY A 104 -18.26 -13.18 -5.38
C GLY A 104 -16.80 -13.60 -5.18
N TYR A 105 -15.84 -12.67 -5.15
CA TYR A 105 -14.43 -13.03 -4.97
C TYR A 105 -14.19 -13.60 -3.57
N VAL A 106 -13.81 -14.89 -3.52
CA VAL A 106 -13.61 -15.65 -2.27
C VAL A 106 -12.23 -15.40 -1.65
N GLY A 107 -11.24 -15.00 -2.44
CA GLY A 107 -9.87 -14.73 -1.99
C GLY A 107 -8.87 -15.81 -2.37
N ASN A 108 -7.60 -15.41 -2.40
CA ASN A 108 -6.45 -16.25 -2.75
C ASN A 108 -5.27 -16.06 -1.77
N GLY A 109 -5.54 -15.43 -0.63
CA GLY A 109 -4.59 -15.20 0.44
C GLY A 109 -4.97 -16.01 1.66
N ASP A 110 -4.69 -15.47 2.84
CA ASP A 110 -5.08 -16.05 4.12
C ASP A 110 -5.76 -15.03 5.04
N SER A 111 -6.04 -15.44 6.28
CA SER A 111 -6.75 -14.65 7.31
C SER A 111 -5.92 -14.60 8.60
N PRO A 112 -4.79 -13.88 8.62
CA PRO A 112 -3.89 -13.88 9.76
C PRO A 112 -4.49 -13.17 10.98
N LEU A 113 -4.11 -13.66 12.17
CA LEU A 113 -4.29 -12.92 13.42
C LEU A 113 -3.55 -11.57 13.35
N PHE A 114 -3.99 -10.61 14.16
CA PHE A 114 -3.45 -9.25 14.15
C PHE A 114 -1.91 -9.19 14.30
N LEU A 115 -1.34 -9.96 15.24
CA LEU A 115 0.11 -10.00 15.43
C LEU A 115 0.83 -10.62 14.22
N SER A 116 0.29 -11.70 13.65
CA SER A 116 0.85 -12.32 12.44
C SER A 116 0.80 -11.37 11.24
N MET A 117 -0.28 -10.60 11.10
CA MET A 117 -0.39 -9.56 10.09
C MET A 117 0.69 -8.48 10.28
N LEU A 118 0.89 -8.00 11.52
CA LEU A 118 1.89 -6.98 11.80
C LEU A 118 3.31 -7.48 11.52
N THR A 119 3.65 -8.70 11.94
CA THR A 119 4.99 -9.27 11.72
C THR A 119 5.27 -9.48 10.23
N ARG A 120 4.30 -10.02 9.48
CA ARG A 120 4.37 -10.19 8.02
C ARG A 120 4.51 -8.85 7.29
N SER A 121 3.70 -7.87 7.65
CA SER A 121 3.76 -6.52 7.07
C SER A 121 5.10 -5.84 7.35
N ALA A 122 5.57 -5.87 8.60
CA ALA A 122 6.84 -5.27 8.99
C ALA A 122 8.02 -5.92 8.26
N THR A 123 7.98 -7.24 8.11
CA THR A 123 8.96 -8.01 7.34
C THR A 123 8.98 -7.60 5.88
N ALA A 124 7.82 -7.57 5.23
CA ALA A 124 7.70 -7.19 3.82
C ALA A 124 8.20 -5.77 3.56
N PHE A 125 7.85 -4.80 4.42
CA PHE A 125 8.33 -3.42 4.26
C PHE A 125 9.81 -3.23 4.56
N ALA A 126 10.35 -3.92 5.55
CA ALA A 126 11.75 -3.74 5.94
C ALA A 126 12.71 -4.33 4.90
N VAL A 127 12.37 -5.51 4.36
CA VAL A 127 13.34 -6.29 3.58
C VAL A 127 12.73 -7.19 2.50
N GLY A 128 11.40 -7.28 2.40
CA GLY A 128 10.73 -8.19 1.47
C GLY A 128 10.74 -9.65 1.95
N GLU A 129 10.48 -10.57 1.01
CA GLU A 129 10.25 -11.99 1.30
C GLU A 129 11.40 -12.92 0.89
N SER A 130 12.46 -12.40 0.25
CA SER A 130 13.57 -13.20 -0.30
C SER A 130 14.74 -13.38 0.68
N LEU A 131 14.41 -13.58 1.96
CA LEU A 131 15.37 -13.89 3.03
C LEU A 131 14.81 -14.98 3.94
N ALA A 132 15.66 -15.72 4.65
CA ALA A 132 15.19 -16.66 5.66
C ALA A 132 14.58 -15.92 6.87
N VAL A 133 13.47 -16.41 7.42
CA VAL A 133 12.72 -15.74 8.51
C VAL A 133 13.62 -15.28 9.68
N PRO A 134 14.58 -16.07 10.19
CA PRO A 134 15.43 -15.64 11.30
C PRO A 134 16.27 -14.39 10.98
N GLN A 135 16.71 -14.25 9.72
CA GLN A 135 17.54 -13.12 9.27
C GLN A 135 16.73 -11.82 9.17
N ARG A 136 15.42 -11.92 8.94
CA ARG A 136 14.54 -10.76 8.72
C ARG A 136 14.40 -9.89 9.97
N TRP A 137 14.49 -10.48 11.16
CA TRP A 137 14.26 -9.77 12.43
C TRP A 137 15.21 -8.61 12.69
N LEU A 138 16.48 -8.72 12.27
CA LEU A 138 17.45 -7.62 12.39
C LEU A 138 17.00 -6.40 11.56
N PHE A 139 16.57 -6.64 10.33
CA PHE A 139 16.11 -5.58 9.42
C PHE A 139 14.78 -4.98 9.89
N VAL A 140 13.86 -5.81 10.39
CA VAL A 140 12.59 -5.36 11.00
C VAL A 140 12.86 -4.48 12.22
N ALA A 141 13.77 -4.89 13.11
CA ALA A 141 14.12 -4.08 14.27
C ALA A 141 14.74 -2.74 13.85
N ALA A 142 15.68 -2.75 12.90
CA ALA A 142 16.32 -1.52 12.41
C ALA A 142 15.30 -0.58 11.74
N ALA A 143 14.44 -1.09 10.86
CA ALA A 143 13.40 -0.32 10.21
C ALA A 143 12.34 0.20 11.20
N GLY A 144 11.97 -0.62 12.18
CA GLY A 144 11.06 -0.25 13.27
C GLY A 144 11.60 0.90 14.12
N LEU A 145 12.89 0.88 14.46
CA LEU A 145 13.55 1.99 15.16
C LEU A 145 13.53 3.27 14.32
N LEU A 146 13.88 3.20 13.03
CA LEU A 146 13.82 4.35 12.12
C LEU A 146 12.40 4.91 12.00
N LEU A 147 11.39 4.04 11.90
CA LEU A 147 9.99 4.41 11.82
C LEU A 147 9.53 5.15 13.09
N ILE A 148 9.89 4.64 14.27
CA ILE A 148 9.60 5.28 15.56
C ILE A 148 10.30 6.64 15.66
N MET A 149 11.59 6.71 15.30
CA MET A 149 12.37 7.95 15.35
C MET A 149 11.81 9.02 14.43
N GLY A 150 11.50 8.67 13.18
CA GLY A 150 10.94 9.60 12.20
C GLY A 150 9.53 10.06 12.55
N SER A 151 8.67 9.15 13.00
CA SER A 151 7.33 9.48 13.50
C SER A 151 7.40 10.42 14.71
N THR A 152 8.22 10.08 15.71
CA THR A 152 8.41 10.88 16.93
C THR A 152 8.90 12.29 16.60
N ARG A 153 9.86 12.40 15.68
CA ARG A 153 10.39 13.70 15.26
C ARG A 153 9.32 14.55 14.58
N LEU A 154 8.51 13.99 13.70
CA LEU A 154 7.42 14.73 13.05
C LEU A 154 6.35 15.16 14.06
N ILE A 155 5.99 14.28 15.00
CA ILE A 155 5.01 14.55 16.07
C ILE A 155 5.51 15.65 17.03
N ARG A 156 6.81 15.67 17.35
CA ARG A 156 7.41 16.71 18.20
C ARG A 156 7.75 18.01 17.46
N GLY A 157 7.60 18.04 16.14
CA GLY A 157 7.90 19.20 15.31
C GLY A 157 6.85 20.30 15.39
N ASN A 158 6.95 21.24 14.44
CA ASN A 158 5.97 22.32 14.31
C ASN A 158 4.61 21.79 13.82
N ARG A 159 3.61 22.69 13.74
CA ARG A 159 2.26 22.33 13.27
C ARG A 159 2.23 21.63 11.90
N SER A 160 3.12 22.03 10.99
CA SER A 160 3.23 21.38 9.67
C SER A 160 3.74 19.95 9.81
N SER A 161 4.80 19.74 10.61
CA SER A 161 5.36 18.41 10.89
C SER A 161 4.34 17.48 11.55
N LYS A 162 3.56 17.98 12.52
CA LYS A 162 2.48 17.21 13.16
C LYS A 162 1.40 16.77 12.17
N ARG A 163 1.02 17.66 11.25
CA ARG A 163 0.07 17.33 10.17
C ARG A 163 0.65 16.32 9.20
N ALA A 164 1.93 16.43 8.85
CA ALA A 164 2.61 15.44 8.03
C ALA A 164 2.64 14.07 8.71
N ALA A 165 2.96 14.00 10.02
CA ALA A 165 2.88 12.76 10.79
C ALA A 165 1.47 12.16 10.72
N LEU A 166 0.44 12.97 11.00
CA LEU A 166 -0.95 12.51 10.96
C LEU A 166 -1.32 11.93 9.60
N LEU A 167 -1.01 12.64 8.51
CA LEU A 167 -1.29 12.18 7.15
C LEU A 167 -0.54 10.88 6.83
N LEU A 168 0.76 10.82 7.13
CA LEU A 168 1.58 9.66 6.81
C LEU A 168 1.19 8.44 7.66
N LEU A 169 0.85 8.61 8.93
CA LEU A 169 0.39 7.52 9.78
C LEU A 169 -0.99 7.01 9.34
N LEU A 170 -1.92 7.90 8.97
CA LEU A 170 -3.20 7.47 8.39
C LEU A 170 -2.99 6.75 7.06
N TYR A 171 -2.09 7.24 6.21
CA TYR A 171 -1.78 6.61 4.93
C TYR A 171 -1.05 5.26 5.12
N LEU A 172 -0.21 5.11 6.13
CA LEU A 172 0.41 3.83 6.45
C LEU A 172 -0.61 2.82 7.00
N CYS A 173 -1.41 3.24 7.98
CA CYS A 173 -2.29 2.35 8.73
C CYS A 173 -3.58 2.01 7.98
N THR A 174 -4.14 2.91 7.17
CA THR A 174 -5.44 2.67 6.52
C THR A 174 -5.42 1.47 5.56
N PRO A 175 -4.49 1.35 4.59
CA PRO A 175 -4.46 0.19 3.70
C PRO A 175 -4.16 -1.11 4.45
N LEU A 176 -3.27 -1.06 5.44
CA LEU A 176 -2.90 -2.20 6.27
C LEU A 176 -4.09 -2.72 7.08
N LEU A 177 -4.79 -1.84 7.80
CA LEU A 177 -5.95 -2.21 8.60
C LEU A 177 -7.13 -2.61 7.72
N ALA A 178 -7.37 -1.92 6.60
CA ALA A 178 -8.45 -2.27 5.69
C ALA A 178 -8.25 -3.66 5.07
N THR A 179 -7.03 -3.99 4.66
CA THR A 179 -6.68 -5.33 4.12
C THR A 179 -6.84 -6.40 5.19
N TRP A 180 -6.38 -6.14 6.41
CA TRP A 180 -6.54 -7.08 7.53
C TRP A 180 -8.00 -7.28 7.94
N VAL A 181 -8.78 -6.22 8.10
CA VAL A 181 -10.21 -6.31 8.44
C VAL A 181 -10.97 -7.03 7.33
N GLY A 182 -10.68 -6.73 6.06
CA GLY A 182 -11.22 -7.48 4.93
C GLY A 182 -10.85 -8.95 4.98
N SER A 183 -9.63 -9.27 5.46
CA SER A 183 -9.18 -10.65 5.59
C SER A 183 -9.91 -11.47 6.66
N LEU A 184 -10.61 -10.81 7.60
CA LEU A 184 -11.37 -11.51 8.64
C LEU A 184 -12.62 -12.19 8.08
N GLN A 185 -13.17 -11.70 6.97
CA GLN A 185 -14.36 -12.26 6.33
C GLN A 185 -14.01 -13.15 5.14
N ARG A 186 -12.89 -12.88 4.47
CA ARG A 186 -12.44 -13.59 3.27
C ARG A 186 -10.93 -13.78 3.32
N PRO A 187 -10.36 -14.93 2.94
CA PRO A 187 -8.91 -15.13 2.92
C PRO A 187 -8.24 -14.31 1.80
N ILE A 188 -8.07 -13.00 2.02
CA ILE A 188 -7.54 -12.04 1.05
C ILE A 188 -6.27 -11.34 1.55
N PHE A 189 -5.71 -11.72 2.70
CA PHE A 189 -4.46 -11.10 3.13
C PHE A 189 -3.29 -11.62 2.31
N ASN A 190 -2.53 -10.69 1.73
CA ASN A 190 -1.24 -10.96 1.12
C ASN A 190 -0.41 -9.67 1.22
N GLU A 191 0.87 -9.80 1.52
CA GLU A 191 1.81 -8.71 1.71
C GLU A 191 1.90 -7.79 0.48
N ARG A 192 1.73 -8.35 -0.73
CA ARG A 192 1.72 -7.57 -1.98
C ARG A 192 0.59 -6.54 -2.06
N TYR A 193 -0.50 -6.77 -1.33
CA TYR A 193 -1.65 -5.86 -1.28
C TYR A 193 -1.38 -4.62 -0.43
N LEU A 194 -0.28 -4.62 0.33
CA LEU A 194 0.15 -3.50 1.15
C LEU A 194 1.02 -2.49 0.40
N ILE A 195 1.16 -2.62 -0.93
CA ILE A 195 1.96 -1.71 -1.76
C ILE A 195 1.58 -0.24 -1.60
N ALA A 196 0.29 0.06 -1.34
CA ALA A 196 -0.18 1.41 -1.08
C ALA A 196 0.39 2.02 0.23
N SER A 197 0.76 1.18 1.20
CA SER A 197 1.37 1.58 2.47
C SER A 197 2.90 1.76 2.37
N THR A 198 3.53 1.36 1.26
CA THR A 198 4.98 1.47 1.07
C THR A 198 5.49 2.92 1.04
N PRO A 199 4.87 3.87 0.31
CA PRO A 199 5.33 5.26 0.31
C PRO A 199 5.35 5.92 1.69
N PRO A 200 4.26 5.89 2.52
CA PRO A 200 4.30 6.53 3.82
C PRO A 200 5.26 5.84 4.79
N PHE A 201 5.48 4.53 4.69
CA PHE A 201 6.49 3.83 5.47
C PHE A 201 7.90 4.40 5.23
N TYR A 202 8.32 4.52 3.96
CA TYR A 202 9.63 5.07 3.63
C TYR A 202 9.75 6.56 3.93
N LEU A 203 8.68 7.35 3.74
CA LEU A 203 8.69 8.77 4.13
C LEU A 203 8.82 8.97 5.64
N LEU A 204 8.17 8.13 6.45
CA LEU A 204 8.31 8.17 7.90
C LEU A 204 9.72 7.77 8.33
N ILE A 205 10.28 6.70 7.76
CA ILE A 205 11.68 6.33 8.01
C ILE A 205 12.63 7.45 7.59
N ALA A 206 12.46 8.03 6.41
CA ALA A 206 13.27 9.15 5.92
C ALA A 206 13.21 10.37 6.84
N ALA A 207 12.07 10.62 7.50
CA ALA A 207 11.92 11.70 8.45
C ALA A 207 12.84 11.57 9.69
N SER A 208 13.40 10.38 9.95
CA SER A 208 14.40 10.21 11.02
C SER A 208 15.73 10.93 10.72
N LEU A 209 16.06 11.17 9.44
CA LEU A 209 17.32 11.80 9.03
C LEU A 209 17.45 13.23 9.58
N PRO A 210 18.55 13.59 10.27
CA PRO A 210 18.75 14.94 10.81
C PRO A 210 18.64 15.99 9.70
N LYS A 211 18.06 17.16 10.00
CA LYS A 211 18.11 18.30 9.08
C LYS A 211 19.58 18.66 8.94
N VAL A 212 20.18 18.38 7.80
CA VAL A 212 21.55 18.79 7.49
C VAL A 212 21.53 20.29 7.21
N ALA A 213 21.40 21.11 8.26
CA ALA A 213 21.96 22.45 8.22
C ALA A 213 23.47 22.28 8.35
N LEU A 214 24.20 22.59 7.28
CA LEU A 214 25.66 22.71 7.23
C LEU A 214 26.05 23.97 8.00
N PRO A 215 26.32 23.86 9.32
CA PRO A 215 27.57 24.44 9.79
C PRO A 215 28.31 23.53 10.78
N LEU A 216 29.62 23.72 10.80
CA LEU A 216 30.69 22.94 11.43
C LEU A 216 30.54 22.63 12.94
N ALA A 217 29.56 23.21 13.63
CA ALA A 217 29.34 23.06 15.09
C ALA A 217 28.68 21.73 15.53
N LYS A 218 28.36 20.83 14.58
CA LYS A 218 27.60 19.59 14.81
C LYS A 218 28.43 18.35 15.18
N LEU A 219 29.70 18.49 15.53
CA LEU A 219 30.60 17.36 15.84
C LEU A 219 30.12 16.49 17.02
N LEU A 220 29.32 17.04 17.96
CA LEU A 220 28.75 16.31 19.10
C LEU A 220 27.39 15.64 18.81
N SER A 221 26.72 15.98 17.70
CA SER A 221 25.53 15.27 17.17
C SER A 221 25.91 14.10 16.23
N VAL A 222 27.21 13.86 16.03
CA VAL A 222 27.71 12.88 15.08
C VAL A 222 27.31 11.46 15.49
N LYS A 223 27.32 11.10 16.78
CA LYS A 223 26.99 9.73 17.23
C LYS A 223 25.54 9.33 16.89
N SER A 224 24.56 10.20 17.12
CA SER A 224 23.16 9.91 16.75
C SER A 224 22.94 9.92 15.24
N SER A 225 23.64 10.79 14.50
CA SER A 225 23.60 10.81 13.03
C SER A 225 24.25 9.57 12.41
N LEU A 226 25.37 9.11 12.97
CA LEU A 226 26.05 7.88 12.56
C LEU A 226 25.21 6.65 12.88
N PHE A 227 24.54 6.62 14.03
CA PHE A 227 23.62 5.53 14.37
C PHE A 227 22.44 5.46 13.40
N VAL A 228 21.80 6.59 13.09
CA VAL A 228 20.73 6.64 12.08
C VAL A 228 21.27 6.21 10.72
N ALA A 229 22.42 6.73 10.29
CA ALA A 229 23.05 6.33 9.03
C ALA A 229 23.35 4.81 8.98
N TRP A 230 23.86 4.25 10.07
CA TRP A 230 24.11 2.81 10.21
C TRP A 230 22.82 2.02 10.08
N LEU A 231 21.72 2.43 10.73
CA LEU A 231 20.41 1.79 10.57
C LEU A 231 19.92 1.82 9.11
N PHE A 232 20.10 2.94 8.40
CA PHE A 232 19.80 3.02 6.96
C PHE A 232 20.65 2.07 6.14
N ILE A 233 21.95 1.95 6.45
CA ILE A 233 22.85 0.99 5.79
C ILE A 233 22.40 -0.45 6.04
N VAL A 234 22.00 -0.78 7.28
CA VAL A 234 21.50 -2.12 7.62
C VAL A 234 20.23 -2.44 6.83
N VAL A 235 19.23 -1.54 6.82
CA VAL A 235 17.98 -1.75 6.07
C VAL A 235 18.24 -1.81 4.57
N GLY A 236 19.01 -0.87 4.02
CA GLY A 236 19.35 -0.84 2.59
C GLY A 236 20.16 -2.05 2.14
N GLY A 237 21.12 -2.49 2.96
CA GLY A 237 21.89 -3.72 2.73
C GLY A 237 21.02 -4.96 2.78
N GLY A 238 20.06 -5.02 3.71
CA GLY A 238 19.05 -6.08 3.75
C GLY A 238 18.20 -6.13 2.48
N MET A 239 17.71 -4.97 2.01
CA MET A 239 16.94 -4.89 0.76
C MET A 239 17.76 -5.33 -0.44
N ALA A 240 19.03 -4.90 -0.52
CA ALA A 240 19.94 -5.32 -1.59
C ALA A 240 20.19 -6.83 -1.56
N LEU A 241 20.38 -7.42 -0.37
CA LEU A 241 20.55 -8.85 -0.21
C LEU A 241 19.28 -9.63 -0.59
N SER A 242 18.11 -9.13 -0.18
CA SER A 242 16.82 -9.72 -0.55
C SER A 242 16.61 -9.68 -2.06
N LEU A 243 16.92 -8.55 -2.70
CA LEU A 243 16.87 -8.42 -4.17
C LEU A 243 17.85 -9.36 -4.87
N TYR A 244 19.07 -9.47 -4.35
CA TYR A 244 20.07 -10.41 -4.84
C TYR A 244 19.56 -11.85 -4.77
N ASN A 245 19.03 -12.26 -3.61
CA ASN A 245 18.45 -13.59 -3.41
C ASN A 245 17.26 -13.84 -4.33
N HIS A 246 16.39 -12.84 -4.54
CA HIS A 246 15.24 -12.96 -5.42
C HIS A 246 15.64 -13.37 -6.84
N TYR A 247 16.75 -12.83 -7.36
CA TYR A 247 17.21 -13.09 -8.72
C TYR A 247 18.23 -14.24 -8.84
N THR A 248 19.00 -14.52 -7.80
CA THR A 248 20.15 -15.45 -7.89
C THR A 248 19.98 -16.73 -7.08
N ASN A 249 19.10 -16.75 -6.08
CA ASN A 249 18.89 -17.92 -5.26
C ASN A 249 17.61 -18.65 -5.72
N PRO A 250 17.72 -19.86 -6.29
CA PRO A 250 16.58 -20.63 -6.78
C PRO A 250 15.49 -20.85 -5.72
N ALA A 251 15.86 -20.91 -4.44
CA ALA A 251 14.92 -21.11 -3.33
C ALA A 251 13.92 -19.95 -3.15
N PHE A 252 14.23 -18.75 -3.67
CA PHE A 252 13.36 -17.58 -3.62
C PHE A 252 12.81 -17.18 -5.00
N SER A 253 13.06 -18.00 -6.04
CA SER A 253 12.55 -17.74 -7.37
C SER A 253 11.04 -17.94 -7.43
N LYS A 254 10.33 -17.02 -8.07
CA LYS A 254 8.90 -17.19 -8.40
C LYS A 254 8.66 -18.33 -9.39
N THR A 255 9.70 -18.77 -10.09
CA THR A 255 9.62 -19.77 -11.14
C THR A 255 10.12 -21.15 -10.69
N ILE A 256 10.38 -21.34 -9.39
CA ILE A 256 10.84 -22.62 -8.85
C ILE A 256 9.84 -23.73 -9.16
N GLY A 257 10.32 -24.88 -9.62
CA GLY A 257 9.49 -26.05 -9.91
C GLY A 257 8.82 -26.05 -11.28
N TRP A 258 8.72 -24.92 -11.99
CA TRP A 258 8.03 -24.88 -13.28
C TRP A 258 8.77 -25.62 -14.39
N ARG A 259 10.11 -25.58 -14.39
CA ARG A 259 10.93 -26.34 -15.35
C ARG A 259 10.83 -27.84 -15.07
N GLU A 260 10.88 -28.21 -13.80
CA GLU A 260 10.76 -29.59 -13.34
C GLU A 260 9.36 -30.16 -13.62
N LEU A 261 8.32 -29.35 -13.41
CA LEU A 261 6.94 -29.67 -13.78
C LEU A 261 6.84 -29.90 -15.29
N SER A 262 7.33 -28.95 -16.11
CA SER A 262 7.36 -29.09 -17.57
C SER A 262 8.05 -30.38 -18.01
N ALA A 263 9.25 -30.65 -17.52
CA ALA A 263 10.00 -31.86 -17.84
C ALA A 263 9.30 -33.14 -17.34
N THR A 264 8.50 -33.05 -16.28
CA THR A 264 7.70 -34.19 -15.79
C THR A 264 6.50 -34.44 -16.69
N LEU A 265 5.81 -33.38 -17.13
CA LEU A 265 4.70 -33.47 -18.07
C LEU A 265 5.16 -34.03 -19.42
N GLU A 266 6.30 -33.58 -19.95
CA GLU A 266 6.90 -34.12 -21.16
C GLU A 266 7.21 -35.62 -21.03
N ARG A 267 7.76 -36.04 -19.90
CA ARG A 267 8.02 -37.47 -19.63
C ARG A 267 6.75 -38.29 -19.48
N MET A 268 5.69 -37.74 -18.87
CA MET A 268 4.40 -38.42 -18.76
C MET A 268 3.70 -38.55 -20.12
N ALA A 269 3.88 -37.56 -21.00
CA ALA A 269 3.38 -37.60 -22.36
C ALA A 269 4.22 -38.50 -23.29
N ALA A 270 5.47 -38.79 -22.94
CA ALA A 270 6.37 -39.57 -23.76
C ALA A 270 5.85 -41.01 -23.93
N GLY A 271 5.37 -41.32 -25.14
CA GLY A 271 4.82 -42.63 -25.50
C GLY A 271 3.29 -42.66 -25.62
N LEU A 272 2.61 -41.56 -25.30
CA LEU A 272 1.19 -41.39 -25.66
C LEU A 272 1.09 -40.79 -27.08
N PRO A 273 0.16 -41.28 -27.92
CA PRO A 273 -0.23 -40.55 -29.13
C PRO A 273 -0.68 -39.13 -28.74
N VAL A 274 -0.21 -38.12 -29.48
CA VAL A 274 -0.50 -36.71 -29.18
C VAL A 274 -2.02 -36.45 -29.14
N ASP A 275 -2.77 -37.14 -29.99
CA ASP A 275 -4.22 -37.04 -30.06
C ASP A 275 -4.94 -37.65 -28.84
N ASP A 276 -4.27 -38.52 -28.07
CA ASP A 276 -4.85 -39.24 -26.93
C ASP A 276 -4.53 -38.59 -25.58
N ALA A 277 -3.67 -37.57 -25.56
CA ALA A 277 -3.29 -36.85 -24.34
C ALA A 277 -3.72 -35.37 -24.40
N ARG A 278 -4.21 -34.83 -23.29
CA ARG A 278 -4.50 -33.40 -23.12
C ARG A 278 -4.03 -32.93 -21.75
N MET A 279 -3.51 -31.71 -21.70
CA MET A 279 -3.20 -31.04 -20.44
C MET A 279 -4.33 -30.09 -20.11
N VAL A 280 -4.98 -30.29 -18.96
CA VAL A 280 -6.12 -29.49 -18.54
C VAL A 280 -5.75 -28.60 -17.36
N GLU A 281 -5.89 -27.29 -17.54
CA GLU A 281 -5.74 -26.27 -16.50
C GLU A 281 -7.13 -25.78 -16.07
N ASN A 282 -7.36 -25.69 -14.76
CA ASN A 282 -8.60 -25.10 -14.23
C ASN A 282 -8.54 -23.56 -14.11
N PHE A 283 -7.36 -22.99 -14.32
CA PHE A 283 -7.10 -21.57 -14.35
C PHE A 283 -5.95 -21.32 -15.33
N PRO A 284 -6.11 -20.45 -16.34
CA PRO A 284 -5.07 -20.22 -17.33
C PRO A 284 -3.86 -19.56 -16.65
N ASP A 285 -2.76 -20.30 -16.48
CA ASP A 285 -1.50 -19.75 -15.97
C ASP A 285 -0.50 -19.58 -17.13
N PRO A 286 -0.24 -18.35 -17.59
CA PRO A 286 0.69 -18.13 -18.70
C PRO A 286 2.12 -18.58 -18.36
N THR A 287 2.45 -18.78 -17.08
CA THR A 287 3.75 -19.31 -16.66
C THR A 287 3.95 -20.72 -17.19
N LEU A 288 2.92 -21.57 -17.11
CA LEU A 288 3.01 -22.94 -17.61
C LEU A 288 3.19 -22.96 -19.13
N TRP A 289 2.44 -22.14 -19.87
CA TRP A 289 2.57 -22.01 -21.33
C TRP A 289 3.94 -21.49 -21.77
N TYR A 290 4.60 -20.71 -20.92
CA TYR A 290 5.96 -20.25 -21.18
C TYR A 290 6.99 -21.37 -21.00
N TYR A 291 6.82 -22.25 -20.00
CA TYR A 291 7.80 -23.29 -19.69
C TYR A 291 7.58 -24.60 -20.44
N TYR A 292 6.32 -25.01 -20.64
CA TYR A 292 5.99 -26.22 -21.38
C TYR A 292 5.92 -25.93 -22.88
N THR A 293 6.74 -26.66 -23.64
CA THR A 293 6.82 -26.54 -25.11
C THR A 293 6.62 -27.88 -25.81
N GLY A 294 6.08 -28.86 -25.08
CA GLY A 294 5.80 -30.20 -25.60
C GLY A 294 4.59 -30.22 -26.55
N PRO A 295 4.36 -31.35 -27.24
CA PRO A 295 3.34 -31.46 -28.29
C PRO A 295 1.91 -31.64 -27.77
N VAL A 296 1.71 -31.89 -26.46
CA VAL A 296 0.38 -32.11 -25.89
C VAL A 296 -0.38 -30.80 -25.82
N GLU A 297 -1.63 -30.80 -26.30
CA GLU A 297 -2.49 -29.62 -26.30
C GLU A 297 -2.89 -29.21 -24.87
N HIS A 298 -2.79 -27.89 -24.60
CA HIS A 298 -3.25 -27.25 -23.36
C HIS A 298 -4.70 -26.79 -23.51
N LEU A 299 -5.53 -27.21 -22.58
CA LEU A 299 -6.94 -26.84 -22.48
C LEU A 299 -7.18 -26.14 -21.15
N VAL A 300 -8.07 -25.16 -21.15
CA VAL A 300 -8.54 -24.52 -19.93
C VAL A 300 -9.99 -24.92 -19.72
N LEU A 301 -10.30 -25.58 -18.60
CA LEU A 301 -11.66 -25.99 -18.26
C LEU A 301 -12.12 -25.34 -16.95
N PRO A 302 -13.27 -24.63 -16.94
CA PRO A 302 -14.14 -24.38 -18.09
C PRO A 302 -13.52 -23.39 -19.10
N PRO A 303 -13.88 -23.48 -20.39
CA PRO A 303 -13.33 -22.61 -21.44
C PRO A 303 -13.75 -21.14 -21.27
N ALA A 304 -14.80 -20.88 -20.48
CA ALA A 304 -15.20 -19.55 -20.06
C ALA A 304 -15.59 -19.53 -18.56
N PRO A 305 -15.44 -18.38 -17.87
CA PRO A 305 -15.93 -18.23 -16.50
C PRO A 305 -17.42 -18.58 -16.41
N HIS A 306 -17.77 -19.44 -15.44
CA HIS A 306 -19.13 -19.93 -15.19
C HIS A 306 -19.75 -20.82 -16.29
N ASP A 307 -18.95 -21.36 -17.22
CA ASP A 307 -19.44 -22.29 -18.23
C ASP A 307 -19.49 -23.75 -17.73
N ALA A 308 -20.56 -24.08 -17.00
CA ALA A 308 -20.78 -25.41 -16.44
C ALA A 308 -21.02 -26.49 -17.52
N ASP A 309 -21.47 -26.10 -18.71
CA ASP A 309 -21.69 -27.02 -19.82
C ASP A 309 -20.38 -27.27 -20.59
N GLY A 310 -19.53 -26.25 -20.73
CA GLY A 310 -18.16 -26.38 -21.22
C GLY A 310 -17.27 -27.21 -20.30
N ALA A 311 -17.52 -27.25 -18.99
CA ALA A 311 -16.79 -28.11 -18.05
C ALA A 311 -17.10 -29.62 -18.19
N LYS A 312 -18.18 -29.99 -18.89
CA LYS A 312 -18.62 -31.39 -19.09
C LYS A 312 -18.20 -31.98 -20.43
N ARG A 313 -17.65 -31.16 -21.33
CA ARG A 313 -17.16 -31.55 -22.65
C ARG A 313 -15.67 -31.82 -22.58
#